data_AF-A0A370E1F1-F1
#
_entry.id   AF-A0A370E1F1-F1
#
_cell.length_a   1.000
_cell.length_b   1.000
_cell.length_c   1.000
_cell.angle_alpha   90.00
_cell.angle_beta   90.00
_cell.angle_gamma   90.00
#
_symmetry.space_group_name_H-M   'P 1'
#
loop_
_entity.id
_entity.type
_entity.pdbx_description
1 polymer ?
#
loop_
_entity_poly.entity_id
_entity_poly.type
_entity_poly.pdbx_seq_one_letter_code
_entity_poly.pdbx_strand_id
1 'polypeptide(L)'
;MIMKPTDFSKALSHYLAIFLPGQRNVSTNTIKSYRDTFKLLLLYCKQDCHLSIERLCLRHIDRTLILGFLGWLEKDRNNSVSTRNQRLACIHGFYRYMQIEDPVGLLPYQQILSIPIKKTQTPTIHHLTPEALKLILEQPDPSRSNGRRDWLFSDTPRGARASATCYSLIETAKANGLEPYAYLHHVLQHIAAADTLEKIEALLPWNMK
;
A
#
# COMPACT_ATOMS: atom_id res chain seq x y z
N MET A 1 14.70 -0.33 35.16
CA MET A 1 15.44 -1.38 34.41
C MET A 1 15.82 -0.79 33.06
N ILE A 2 17.11 -0.68 32.71
CA ILE A 2 17.54 -0.10 31.43
C ILE A 2 17.28 -1.13 30.32
N MET A 3 16.36 -0.84 29.40
CA MET A 3 16.04 -1.72 28.29
C MET A 3 17.19 -1.68 27.26
N LYS A 4 17.88 -2.81 27.07
CA LYS A 4 18.92 -2.91 26.05
C LYS A 4 18.26 -3.12 24.67
N PRO A 5 18.65 -2.37 23.63
CA PRO A 5 18.07 -2.54 22.29
C PRO A 5 18.42 -3.91 21.70
N THR A 6 17.41 -4.60 21.15
CA THR A 6 17.57 -5.89 20.45
C THR A 6 18.31 -5.71 19.13
N ASP A 7 18.92 -6.79 18.65
CA ASP A 7 19.50 -6.90 17.30
C ASP A 7 18.51 -6.48 16.21
N PHE A 8 17.26 -6.94 16.28
CA PHE A 8 16.21 -6.55 15.33
C PHE A 8 15.88 -5.06 15.39
N SER A 9 15.76 -4.47 16.59
CA SER A 9 15.43 -3.04 16.72
C SER A 9 16.52 -2.16 16.12
N LYS A 10 17.80 -2.53 16.31
CA LYS A 10 18.94 -1.83 15.71
C LYS A 10 18.93 -1.94 14.19
N ALA A 11 18.80 -3.17 13.68
CA ALA A 11 18.78 -3.46 12.25
C ALA A 11 17.63 -2.74 11.53
N LEU A 12 16.41 -2.83 12.06
CA LEU A 12 15.24 -2.20 11.46
C LEU A 12 15.34 -0.67 11.48
N SER A 13 15.84 -0.10 12.58
CA SER A 13 16.03 1.36 12.70
C SER A 13 17.05 1.86 11.70
N HIS A 14 18.21 1.19 11.60
CA HIS A 14 19.23 1.54 10.62
C HIS A 14 18.71 1.40 9.18
N TYR A 15 17.99 0.32 8.90
CA TYR A 15 17.42 0.07 7.58
C TYR A 15 16.45 1.19 7.13
N LEU A 16 15.50 1.55 7.99
CA LEU A 16 14.47 2.55 7.66
C LEU A 16 15.01 3.98 7.68
N ALA A 17 15.91 4.32 8.60
CA ALA A 17 16.36 5.70 8.83
C ALA A 17 17.62 6.08 8.05
N ILE A 18 18.46 5.11 7.69
CA ILE A 18 19.77 5.38 7.08
C ILE A 18 19.86 4.71 5.70
N PHE A 19 19.67 3.39 5.64
CA PHE A 19 19.87 2.64 4.40
C PHE A 19 18.88 3.04 3.30
N LEU A 20 17.57 3.02 3.58
CA LEU A 20 16.55 3.36 2.59
C LEU A 20 16.66 4.82 2.06
N PRO A 21 16.68 5.86 2.91
CA PRO A 21 16.74 7.25 2.44
C PRO A 21 18.12 7.62 1.91
N GLY A 22 19.21 7.17 2.54
CA GLY A 22 20.56 7.62 2.20
C GLY A 22 21.21 6.77 1.11
N GLN A 23 21.22 5.45 1.27
CA GLN A 23 22.00 4.56 0.41
C GLN A 23 21.20 4.06 -0.81
N ARG A 24 19.91 3.76 -0.62
CA ARG A 24 19.02 3.38 -1.72
C ARG A 24 18.34 4.58 -2.37
N ASN A 25 18.29 5.72 -1.67
CA ASN A 25 17.60 6.94 -2.09
C ASN A 25 16.19 6.69 -2.63
N VAL A 26 15.42 5.84 -1.95
CA VAL A 26 14.05 5.51 -2.37
C VAL A 26 13.08 6.62 -1.98
N SER A 27 11.94 6.69 -2.69
CA SER A 27 10.93 7.72 -2.44
C SER A 27 10.37 7.68 -1.01
N THR A 28 9.90 8.82 -0.52
CA THR A 28 9.27 8.93 0.81
C THR A 28 8.06 8.01 0.97
N ASN A 29 7.27 7.81 -0.09
CA ASN A 29 6.14 6.89 -0.10
C ASN A 29 6.59 5.43 0.00
N THR A 30 7.72 5.08 -0.64
CA THR A 30 8.34 3.76 -0.49
C THR A 30 8.76 3.55 0.97
N ILE A 31 9.44 4.51 1.60
CA ILE A 31 9.84 4.41 3.01
C ILE A 31 8.62 4.25 3.93
N LYS A 32 7.54 5.01 3.70
CA LYS A 32 6.27 4.86 4.43
C LYS A 32 5.69 3.45 4.27
N SER A 33 5.62 2.92 3.04
CA SER A 33 5.15 1.55 2.76
C SER A 33 5.96 0.49 3.52
N TYR A 34 7.30 0.64 3.57
CA TYR A 34 8.17 -0.27 4.31
C TYR A 34 7.93 -0.18 5.81
N ARG A 35 7.92 1.04 6.37
CA ARG A 35 7.63 1.29 7.79
C ARG A 35 6.28 0.70 8.19
N ASP A 36 5.25 0.91 7.39
CA ASP A 36 3.89 0.45 7.69
C ASP A 36 3.77 -1.08 7.56
N THR A 37 4.58 -1.71 6.70
CA THR A 37 4.72 -3.18 6.67
C THR A 37 5.31 -3.72 7.97
N PHE A 38 6.40 -3.12 8.47
CA PHE A 38 7.00 -3.55 9.73
C PHE A 38 6.12 -3.25 10.95
N LYS A 39 5.34 -2.16 10.94
CA LYS A 39 4.32 -1.93 11.98
C LYS A 39 3.31 -3.06 12.05
N LEU A 40 2.80 -3.54 10.91
CA LEU A 40 1.87 -4.67 10.89
C LEU A 40 2.54 -5.97 11.32
N LEU A 41 3.78 -6.22 10.93
CA LEU A 41 4.52 -7.40 11.38
C LEU A 41 4.67 -7.40 12.91
N LEU A 42 5.04 -6.25 13.49
CA LEU A 42 5.13 -6.09 14.94
C LEU A 42 3.78 -6.29 15.63
N LEU A 43 2.70 -5.77 15.05
CA LEU A 43 1.35 -5.94 15.56
C LEU A 43 0.96 -7.42 15.61
N TYR A 44 1.17 -8.15 14.50
CA TYR A 44 0.95 -9.59 14.41
C TYR A 44 1.79 -10.37 15.44
N CYS A 45 3.09 -10.05 15.57
CA CYS A 45 3.95 -10.68 16.56
C CYS A 45 3.40 -10.51 17.99
N LYS A 46 2.86 -9.34 18.32
CA LYS A 46 2.31 -9.04 19.65
C LYS A 46 0.97 -9.75 19.89
N GLN A 47 0.07 -9.70 18.92
CA GLN A 47 -1.31 -10.15 19.07
C GLN A 47 -1.45 -11.66 18.92
N ASP A 48 -0.90 -12.21 17.84
CA ASP A 48 -1.14 -13.61 17.42
C ASP A 48 -0.01 -14.55 17.85
N CYS A 49 1.23 -14.05 17.93
CA CYS A 49 2.38 -14.86 18.36
C CYS A 49 2.73 -14.69 19.85
N HIS A 50 2.05 -13.77 20.55
CA HIS A 50 2.32 -13.41 21.95
C HIS A 50 3.79 -13.06 22.25
N LEU A 51 4.50 -12.50 21.26
CA LEU A 51 5.89 -12.08 21.42
C LEU A 51 5.97 -10.67 22.01
N SER A 52 6.84 -10.50 23.01
CA SER A 52 7.16 -9.18 23.54
C SER A 52 8.03 -8.40 22.55
N ILE A 53 7.54 -7.24 22.10
CA ILE A 53 8.26 -6.37 21.16
C ILE A 53 9.61 -5.92 21.72
N GLU A 54 9.68 -5.71 23.03
CA GLU A 54 10.91 -5.30 23.74
C GLU A 54 12.01 -6.37 23.69
N ARG A 55 11.64 -7.63 23.47
CA ARG A 55 12.55 -8.78 23.42
C ARG A 55 12.63 -9.42 22.04
N LEU A 56 11.96 -8.83 21.04
CA LEU A 56 11.93 -9.36 19.69
C LEU A 56 13.30 -9.21 19.03
N CYS A 57 13.97 -10.35 18.86
CA CYS A 57 15.21 -10.53 18.10
C CYS A 57 15.01 -11.09 16.69
N LEU A 58 16.06 -10.96 15.84
CA LEU A 58 16.06 -11.49 14.45
C LEU A 58 15.79 -12.99 14.40
N ARG A 59 16.34 -13.75 15.36
CA ARG A 59 16.13 -15.21 15.48
C ARG A 59 14.68 -15.66 15.68
N HIS A 60 13.78 -14.76 16.11
CA HIS A 60 12.36 -15.11 16.27
C HIS A 60 11.58 -14.93 14.97
N ILE A 61 12.12 -14.16 14.00
CA ILE A 61 11.46 -13.87 12.73
C ILE A 61 12.05 -14.82 11.69
N ASP A 62 11.47 -16.01 11.61
CA ASP A 62 11.85 -17.05 10.66
C ASP A 62 10.86 -17.16 9.48
N ARG A 63 11.12 -18.10 8.57
CA ARG A 63 10.24 -18.38 7.43
C ARG A 63 8.81 -18.70 7.87
N THR A 64 8.65 -19.42 8.99
CA THR A 64 7.35 -19.86 9.50
C THR A 64 6.53 -18.67 10.00
N LEU A 65 7.15 -17.78 10.77
CA LEU A 65 6.51 -16.56 11.26
C LEU A 65 6.09 -15.67 10.10
N ILE A 66 6.95 -15.47 9.10
CA ILE A 66 6.60 -14.67 7.92
C ILE A 66 5.44 -15.30 7.14
N LEU A 67 5.39 -16.63 6.98
CA LEU A 67 4.24 -17.29 6.35
C LEU A 67 2.95 -17.11 7.15
N GLY A 68 3.01 -17.20 8.48
CA GLY A 68 1.89 -16.92 9.37
C GLY A 68 1.39 -15.48 9.23
N PHE A 69 2.31 -14.51 9.26
CA PHE A 69 2.02 -13.10 9.04
C PHE A 69 1.33 -12.86 7.69
N LEU A 70 1.82 -13.46 6.61
CA LEU A 70 1.20 -13.33 5.29
C LEU A 70 -0.20 -13.94 5.23
N GLY A 71 -0.42 -15.05 5.95
CA GLY A 71 -1.74 -15.66 6.10
C GLY A 71 -2.71 -14.77 6.87
N TRP A 72 -2.26 -14.19 7.98
CA TRP A 72 -3.02 -13.23 8.78
C TRP A 72 -3.41 -11.97 7.99
N LEU A 73 -2.50 -11.46 7.16
CA LEU A 73 -2.81 -10.33 6.28
C LEU A 73 -3.99 -10.62 5.34
N GLU A 74 -4.09 -11.85 4.83
CA GLU A 74 -5.14 -12.24 3.89
C GLU A 74 -6.46 -12.56 4.62
N LYS A 75 -6.40 -13.29 5.74
CA LYS A 75 -7.59 -13.82 6.43
C LYS A 75 -8.21 -12.84 7.40
N ASP A 76 -7.40 -12.22 8.24
CA ASP A 76 -7.87 -11.38 9.35
C ASP A 76 -7.99 -9.93 8.92
N ARG A 77 -7.11 -9.50 8.02
CA ARG A 77 -7.10 -8.13 7.48
C ARG A 77 -7.69 -8.00 6.09
N ASN A 78 -8.20 -9.09 5.50
CA ASN A 78 -8.83 -9.12 4.17
C ASN A 78 -7.99 -8.45 3.06
N ASN A 79 -6.66 -8.43 3.18
CA ASN A 79 -5.82 -7.82 2.16
C ASN A 79 -5.84 -8.64 0.89
N SER A 80 -5.90 -7.95 -0.25
CA SER A 80 -5.69 -8.58 -1.55
C SER A 80 -4.32 -9.26 -1.65
N VAL A 81 -4.23 -10.26 -2.52
CA VAL A 81 -2.96 -10.94 -2.84
C VAL A 81 -1.89 -9.94 -3.32
N SER A 82 -2.29 -8.90 -4.06
CA SER A 82 -1.39 -7.82 -4.50
C SER A 82 -0.79 -7.06 -3.31
N THR A 83 -1.63 -6.63 -2.37
CA THR A 83 -1.21 -5.91 -1.16
C THR A 83 -0.30 -6.79 -0.29
N ARG A 84 -0.67 -8.06 -0.10
CA ARG A 84 0.14 -9.06 0.60
C ARG A 84 1.52 -9.24 -0.06
N ASN A 85 1.56 -9.34 -1.38
CA ASN A 85 2.79 -9.47 -2.14
C ASN A 85 3.69 -8.24 -2.05
N GLN A 86 3.11 -7.04 -2.04
CA GLN A 86 3.88 -5.82 -1.85
C GLN A 86 4.54 -5.78 -0.46
N ARG A 87 3.82 -6.23 0.58
CA ARG A 87 4.38 -6.37 1.94
C ARG A 87 5.49 -7.43 1.99
N LEU A 88 5.33 -8.56 1.31
CA LEU A 88 6.40 -9.56 1.17
C LEU A 88 7.63 -8.98 0.45
N ALA A 89 7.44 -8.17 -0.59
CA ALA A 89 8.55 -7.51 -1.28
C ALA A 89 9.32 -6.55 -0.36
N CYS A 90 8.61 -5.84 0.54
CA CYS A 90 9.24 -5.00 1.56
C CYS A 90 10.11 -5.85 2.53
N ILE A 91 9.57 -6.99 2.99
CA ILE A 91 10.28 -7.93 3.87
C ILE A 91 11.52 -8.51 3.18
N HIS A 92 11.40 -8.92 1.91
CA HIS A 92 12.54 -9.37 1.12
C HIS A 92 13.60 -8.27 0.97
N GLY A 93 13.18 -7.01 0.77
CA GLY A 93 14.09 -5.87 0.71
C GLY A 93 14.94 -5.73 1.98
N PHE A 94 14.33 -5.92 3.14
CA PHE A 94 15.04 -5.88 4.42
C PHE A 94 16.00 -7.07 4.57
N TYR A 95 15.57 -8.29 4.27
CA TYR A 95 16.44 -9.45 4.44
C TYR A 95 17.58 -9.52 3.43
N ARG A 96 17.43 -8.97 2.21
CA ARG A 96 18.56 -8.78 1.29
C ARG A 96 19.61 -7.83 1.86
N TYR A 97 19.18 -6.78 2.55
CA TYR A 97 20.09 -5.88 3.26
C TYR A 97 20.80 -6.61 4.42
N MET A 98 20.05 -7.39 5.21
CA MET A 98 20.60 -8.16 6.34
C MET A 98 21.65 -9.21 5.93
N GLN A 99 21.60 -9.77 4.72
CA GLN A 99 22.61 -10.74 4.25
C GLN A 99 24.03 -10.17 4.25
N ILE A 100 24.19 -8.85 4.06
CA ILE A 100 25.49 -8.17 4.04
C ILE A 100 25.86 -7.70 5.45
N GLU A 101 24.87 -7.19 6.18
CA GLU A 101 25.09 -6.50 7.45
C GLU A 101 25.23 -7.45 8.64
N ASP A 102 24.60 -8.61 8.56
CA ASP A 102 24.68 -9.68 9.56
C ASP A 102 24.78 -11.06 8.87
N PRO A 103 25.98 -11.46 8.41
CA PRO A 103 26.14 -12.73 7.71
C PRO A 103 25.90 -13.95 8.61
N VAL A 104 25.84 -13.79 9.94
CA VAL A 104 25.55 -14.90 10.88
C VAL A 104 24.15 -15.48 10.62
N GLY A 105 23.19 -14.64 10.25
CA GLY A 105 21.82 -15.04 9.93
C GLY A 105 21.60 -15.48 8.48
N LEU A 106 22.64 -15.70 7.68
CA LEU A 106 22.50 -15.88 6.22
C LEU A 106 21.52 -17.00 5.82
N LEU A 107 21.60 -18.15 6.49
CA LEU A 107 20.72 -19.30 6.20
C LEU A 107 19.23 -18.97 6.46
N PRO A 108 18.81 -18.54 7.67
CA PRO A 108 17.41 -18.17 7.90
C PRO A 108 16.95 -17.01 7.00
N TYR A 109 17.83 -16.07 6.63
CA TYR A 109 17.48 -15.00 5.69
C TYR A 109 17.18 -15.53 4.29
N GLN A 110 18.00 -16.45 3.77
CA GLN A 110 17.75 -17.12 2.49
C GLN A 110 16.45 -17.93 2.50
N GLN A 111 16.12 -18.57 3.62
CA GLN A 111 14.84 -19.27 3.78
C GLN A 111 13.65 -18.31 3.69
N ILE A 112 13.72 -17.12 4.31
CA ILE A 112 12.68 -16.10 4.17
C ILE A 112 12.61 -15.60 2.72
N LEU A 113 13.76 -15.31 2.10
CA LEU A 113 13.84 -14.84 0.71
C LEU A 113 13.31 -15.85 -0.32
N SER A 114 13.27 -17.13 0.03
CA SER A 114 12.70 -18.20 -0.79
C SER A 114 11.16 -18.23 -0.79
N ILE A 115 10.49 -17.45 0.07
CA ILE A 115 9.02 -17.41 0.10
C ILE A 115 8.52 -16.82 -1.23
N PRO A 116 7.73 -17.57 -2.02
CA PRO A 116 7.28 -17.09 -3.31
C PRO A 116 6.20 -16.01 -3.16
N ILE A 117 6.24 -15.07 -4.09
CA ILE A 117 5.14 -14.14 -4.35
C ILE A 117 3.98 -14.94 -4.94
N LYS A 118 2.76 -14.76 -4.43
CA LYS A 118 1.57 -15.43 -4.96
C LYS A 118 1.22 -14.85 -6.33
N LYS A 119 0.82 -15.68 -7.28
CA LYS A 119 0.33 -15.18 -8.58
C LYS A 119 -0.95 -14.37 -8.37
N THR A 120 -1.02 -13.21 -8.98
CA THR A 120 -2.21 -12.35 -9.03
C THR A 120 -2.78 -12.40 -10.44
N GLN A 121 -4.10 -12.55 -10.57
CA GLN A 121 -4.75 -12.32 -11.85
C GLN A 121 -4.70 -10.81 -12.10
N THR A 122 -4.07 -10.39 -13.20
CA THR A 122 -4.16 -9.00 -13.64
C THR A 122 -5.56 -8.83 -14.21
N PRO A 123 -6.46 -8.02 -13.60
CA PRO A 123 -7.74 -7.76 -14.23
C PRO A 123 -7.47 -7.18 -15.61
N THR A 124 -8.04 -7.81 -16.64
CA THR A 124 -8.03 -7.30 -17.99
C THR A 124 -8.70 -5.93 -17.94
N ILE A 125 -7.91 -4.86 -18.01
CA ILE A 125 -8.46 -3.52 -18.09
C ILE A 125 -9.17 -3.48 -19.45
N HIS A 126 -10.50 -3.58 -19.43
CA HIS A 126 -11.29 -3.23 -20.59
C HIS A 126 -10.97 -1.77 -20.89
N HIS A 127 -10.24 -1.54 -21.97
CA HIS A 127 -9.96 -0.19 -22.44
C HIS A 127 -11.32 0.49 -22.67
N LEU A 128 -11.42 1.76 -22.29
CA LEU A 128 -12.56 2.58 -22.65
C LEU A 128 -12.74 2.48 -24.17
N THR A 129 -13.96 2.16 -24.60
CA THR A 129 -14.26 2.18 -26.04
C THR A 129 -14.08 3.62 -26.54
N PRO A 130 -13.78 3.82 -27.83
CA PRO A 130 -13.65 5.16 -28.40
C PRO A 130 -14.85 6.08 -28.11
N GLU A 131 -16.05 5.51 -28.01
CA GLU A 131 -17.29 6.21 -27.68
C GLU A 131 -17.30 6.67 -26.22
N ALA A 132 -16.91 5.80 -25.28
CA ALA A 132 -16.82 6.16 -23.87
C ALA A 132 -15.70 7.19 -23.62
N LEU A 133 -14.58 7.07 -24.34
CA LEU A 133 -13.50 8.05 -24.29
C LEU A 133 -13.95 9.42 -24.86
N LYS A 134 -14.71 9.42 -25.96
CA LYS A 134 -15.28 10.63 -26.54
C LYS A 134 -16.22 11.33 -25.56
N LEU A 135 -17.15 10.60 -24.95
CA LEU A 135 -18.06 11.13 -23.93
C LEU A 135 -17.31 11.74 -22.74
N ILE A 136 -16.19 11.11 -22.34
CA ILE A 136 -15.30 11.61 -21.28
C ILE A 136 -14.62 12.93 -21.67
N LEU A 137 -14.13 13.03 -22.91
CA LEU A 137 -13.44 14.21 -23.41
C LEU A 137 -14.39 15.38 -23.73
N GLU A 138 -15.69 15.11 -23.89
CA GLU A 138 -16.73 16.12 -24.15
C GLU A 138 -17.33 16.74 -22.87
N GLN A 139 -17.04 16.22 -21.68
CA GLN A 139 -17.59 16.76 -20.43
C GLN A 139 -17.07 18.15 -19.99
N PRO A 140 -15.80 18.54 -20.22
CA PRO A 140 -15.36 19.88 -19.86
C PRO A 140 -16.11 20.94 -20.66
N ASP A 141 -16.85 21.83 -19.98
CA ASP A 141 -17.58 22.93 -20.62
C ASP A 141 -16.61 24.05 -21.07
N PRO A 142 -16.29 24.17 -22.37
CA PRO A 142 -15.31 25.13 -22.86
C PRO A 142 -15.83 26.58 -22.80
N SER A 143 -17.10 26.80 -22.45
CA SER A 143 -17.63 28.14 -22.20
C SER A 143 -17.22 28.71 -20.85
N ARG A 144 -16.79 27.85 -19.89
CA ARG A 144 -16.33 28.26 -18.55
C ARG A 144 -14.80 28.28 -18.47
N SER A 145 -14.26 29.17 -17.62
CA SER A 145 -12.81 29.24 -17.38
C SER A 145 -12.21 27.90 -16.92
N ASN A 146 -12.90 27.21 -16.01
CA ASN A 146 -12.46 25.91 -15.52
C ASN A 146 -12.52 24.83 -16.61
N GLY A 147 -13.58 24.77 -17.41
CA GLY A 147 -13.70 23.77 -18.47
C GLY A 147 -12.72 23.97 -19.62
N ARG A 148 -12.32 25.20 -19.97
CA ARG A 148 -11.20 25.44 -20.91
C ARG A 148 -9.86 24.93 -20.40
N ARG A 149 -9.58 25.16 -19.12
CA ARG A 149 -8.36 24.65 -18.48
C ARG A 149 -8.37 23.12 -18.47
N ASP A 150 -9.48 22.51 -18.10
CA ASP A 150 -9.60 21.06 -18.00
C ASP A 150 -9.56 20.40 -19.40
N TRP A 151 -10.13 21.05 -20.43
CA TRP A 151 -10.00 20.66 -21.84
C TRP A 151 -8.57 20.76 -22.37
N LEU A 152 -7.82 21.82 -22.02
CA LEU A 152 -6.42 21.99 -22.44
C LEU A 152 -5.51 20.84 -21.99
N PHE A 153 -5.80 20.24 -20.83
CA PHE A 153 -4.98 19.17 -20.27
C PHE A 153 -5.49 17.76 -20.56
N SER A 154 -6.68 17.61 -21.16
CA SER A 154 -7.34 16.31 -21.35
C SER A 154 -6.56 15.35 -22.25
N ASP A 155 -5.76 15.89 -23.18
CA ASP A 155 -4.92 15.11 -24.12
C ASP A 155 -3.52 14.77 -23.55
N THR A 156 -3.17 15.28 -22.36
CA THR A 156 -1.90 14.91 -21.72
C THR A 156 -2.02 13.57 -20.98
N PRO A 157 -0.96 12.73 -20.92
CA PRO A 157 -1.01 11.48 -20.15
C PRO A 157 -1.38 11.67 -18.66
N ARG A 158 -1.07 12.84 -18.09
CA ARG A 158 -1.47 13.21 -16.73
C ARG A 158 -2.95 13.58 -16.64
N GLY A 159 -3.46 14.39 -17.57
CA GLY A 159 -4.87 14.78 -17.60
C GLY A 159 -5.80 13.63 -17.96
N ALA A 160 -5.38 12.75 -18.87
CA ALA A 160 -6.09 11.51 -19.18
C ALA A 160 -6.19 10.59 -17.94
N ARG A 161 -5.10 10.43 -17.16
CA ARG A 161 -5.14 9.68 -15.89
C ARG A 161 -6.04 10.33 -14.85
N ALA A 162 -5.95 11.65 -14.69
CA ALA A 162 -6.78 12.38 -13.73
C ALA A 162 -8.27 12.22 -14.06
N SER A 163 -8.62 12.42 -15.34
CA SER A 163 -9.97 12.19 -15.86
C SER A 163 -10.41 10.76 -15.60
N ALA A 164 -9.64 9.75 -16.01
CA ALA A 164 -9.95 8.33 -15.80
C ALA A 164 -10.16 7.99 -14.31
N THR A 165 -9.40 8.62 -13.40
CA THR A 165 -9.56 8.45 -11.96
C THR A 165 -10.90 9.00 -11.48
N CYS A 166 -11.25 10.23 -11.88
CA CYS A 166 -12.54 10.84 -11.56
C CYS A 166 -13.71 10.01 -12.11
N TYR A 167 -13.64 9.56 -13.37
CA TYR A 167 -14.68 8.71 -13.96
C TYR A 167 -14.82 7.38 -13.26
N SER A 168 -13.69 6.72 -12.93
CA SER A 168 -13.72 5.47 -12.18
C SER A 168 -14.44 5.62 -10.84
N LEU A 169 -14.18 6.72 -10.11
CA LEU A 169 -14.87 7.03 -8.85
C LEU A 169 -16.37 7.29 -9.05
N ILE A 170 -16.74 8.04 -10.10
CA ILE A 170 -18.15 8.34 -10.43
C ILE A 170 -18.91 7.07 -10.79
N GLU A 171 -18.36 6.23 -11.66
CA GLU A 171 -19.01 4.99 -12.10
C GLU A 171 -19.11 3.98 -10.95
N THR A 172 -18.10 3.93 -10.07
CA THR A 172 -18.16 3.10 -8.86
C THR A 172 -19.23 3.59 -7.89
N ALA A 173 -19.40 4.91 -7.72
CA ALA A 173 -20.47 5.47 -6.89
C ALA A 173 -21.86 5.11 -7.43
N LYS A 174 -22.08 5.29 -8.74
CA LYS A 174 -23.33 4.89 -9.42
C LYS A 174 -23.62 3.40 -9.26
N ALA A 175 -22.60 2.55 -9.43
CA ALA A 175 -22.74 1.10 -9.29
C ALA A 175 -23.17 0.68 -7.87
N ASN A 176 -22.90 1.51 -6.85
CA ASN A 176 -23.34 1.30 -5.47
C ASN A 176 -24.62 2.08 -5.12
N GLY A 177 -25.32 2.65 -6.12
CA GLY A 177 -26.57 3.39 -5.92
C GLY A 177 -26.40 4.77 -5.29
N LEU A 178 -25.18 5.29 -5.22
CA LEU A 178 -24.89 6.60 -4.64
C LEU A 178 -25.00 7.70 -5.70
N GLU A 179 -25.49 8.87 -5.29
CA GLU A 179 -25.44 10.07 -6.12
C GLU A 179 -23.97 10.55 -6.22
N PRO A 180 -23.39 10.65 -7.44
CA PRO A 180 -21.96 10.90 -7.61
C PRO A 180 -21.44 12.19 -6.99
N TYR A 181 -22.21 13.29 -7.07
CA TYR A 181 -21.79 14.57 -6.51
C TYR A 181 -21.71 14.50 -4.98
N ALA A 182 -22.74 13.96 -4.33
CA ALA A 182 -22.80 13.76 -2.88
C ALA A 182 -21.66 12.86 -2.39
N TYR A 183 -21.40 11.75 -3.10
CA TYR A 183 -20.30 10.83 -2.80
C TYR A 183 -18.94 11.54 -2.89
N LEU A 184 -18.66 12.19 -4.02
CA LEU A 184 -17.37 12.88 -4.21
C LEU A 184 -17.18 14.02 -3.23
N HIS A 185 -18.22 14.79 -2.96
CA HIS A 185 -18.18 15.88 -1.98
C HIS A 185 -17.85 15.35 -0.58
N HIS A 186 -18.51 14.26 -0.15
CA HIS A 186 -18.22 13.61 1.13
C HIS A 186 -16.78 13.10 1.18
N VAL A 187 -16.32 12.39 0.16
CA VAL A 187 -14.94 11.88 0.10
C VAL A 187 -13.95 13.03 0.21
N LEU A 188 -14.11 14.10 -0.57
CA LEU A 188 -13.19 15.24 -0.57
C LEU A 188 -13.16 15.99 0.78
N GLN A 189 -14.27 16.04 1.50
CA GLN A 189 -14.32 16.65 2.84
C GLN A 189 -13.59 15.82 3.90
N HIS A 190 -13.63 14.49 3.80
CA HIS A 190 -13.14 13.60 4.85
C HIS A 190 -11.79 12.96 4.54
N ILE A 191 -11.35 12.96 3.28
CA ILE A 191 -10.12 12.30 2.84
C ILE A 191 -8.86 12.86 3.50
N ALA A 192 -8.84 14.17 3.80
CA ALA A 192 -7.70 14.79 4.49
C ALA A 192 -7.53 14.28 5.93
N ALA A 193 -8.61 13.83 6.56
CA ALA A 193 -8.61 13.26 7.92
C ALA A 193 -8.43 11.74 7.94
N ALA A 194 -8.45 11.07 6.77
CA ALA A 194 -8.30 9.63 6.62
C ALA A 194 -6.81 9.22 6.56
N ASP A 195 -6.14 9.29 7.71
CA ASP A 195 -4.71 9.01 7.87
C ASP A 195 -4.38 7.53 8.12
N THR A 196 -5.39 6.69 8.34
CA THR A 196 -5.26 5.24 8.48
C THR A 196 -5.99 4.50 7.38
N LEU A 197 -5.57 3.25 7.11
CA LEU A 197 -6.19 2.41 6.09
C LEU A 197 -7.68 2.20 6.38
N GLU A 198 -8.04 1.98 7.65
CA GLU A 198 -9.42 1.76 8.06
C GLU A 198 -10.30 2.99 7.78
N LYS A 199 -9.77 4.20 7.98
CA LYS A 199 -10.48 5.45 7.68
C LYS A 199 -10.64 5.67 6.18
N ILE A 200 -9.66 5.27 5.38
CA ILE A 200 -9.77 5.34 3.91
C ILE A 200 -10.81 4.33 3.41
N GLU A 201 -10.80 3.11 3.95
CA GLU A 201 -11.77 2.08 3.59
C GLU A 201 -13.20 2.50 3.92
N ALA A 202 -13.41 3.22 5.03
CA ALA A 202 -14.71 3.78 5.38
C ALA A 202 -15.27 4.76 4.35
N LEU A 203 -14.43 5.40 3.54
CA LEU A 203 -14.84 6.34 2.47
C LEU A 203 -15.17 5.63 1.15
N LEU A 204 -15.02 4.31 1.07
CA LEU A 204 -15.32 3.55 -0.15
C LEU A 204 -16.84 3.45 -0.39
N PRO A 205 -17.28 3.40 -1.65
CA PRO A 205 -18.70 3.59 -2.00
C PRO A 205 -19.60 2.44 -1.52
N TRP A 206 -19.07 1.23 -1.29
CA TRP A 206 -19.82 0.11 -0.70
C TRP A 206 -19.95 0.17 0.83
N ASN A 207 -19.25 1.10 1.49
CA ASN A 207 -19.33 1.33 2.92
C ASN A 207 -20.18 2.57 3.28
N MET A 208 -20.59 3.34 2.28
CA MET A 208 -21.42 4.54 2.42
C MET A 208 -22.89 4.13 2.23
N LYS A 209 -23.76 4.51 3.17
CA LYS A 209 -25.21 4.27 3.11
C LYS A 209 -25.97 5.54 2.82
#